data_AF-A0A7W1KPL0-F1
#
_entry.id   AF-A0A7W1KPL0-F1
#
_cell.length_a   1.000
_cell.length_b   1.000
_cell.length_c   1.000
_cell.angle_alpha   90.00
_cell.angle_beta   90.00
_cell.angle_gamma   90.00
#
_symmetry.space_group_name_H-M   'P 1'
#
loop_
_entity.id
_entity.type
_entity.pdbx_description
1 polymer ?
#
loop_
_entity_poly.entity_id
_entity_poly.type
_entity_poly.pdbx_seq_one_letter_code
_entity_poly.pdbx_strand_id
1 'polypeptide(L)'
;MSGKAKPAVRSDERLPPGQHLTPGFPVLDLGIRPEIILADWRLEVGGWVETPTTFTWDKLNALPRFEDVSDFHCVTTWSKFDVRWTGVAFFTLADLVKPRAEAKYVLFASYDGYTTNVRMDDVLDDDVLIATHYDGKPLTREHGGPARVIIPKLYAWKGAKFVRSIEFSESDKLGFWEVRGYSNTADPWTEDRFAQPAPRSHAGACLNGGQTPRLVVPAISCSSQQLTIGAGM
;
A
#
# COMPACT_ATOMS: atom_id res chain seq x y z
N MET A 1 -3.16 -17.01 -14.01
CA MET A 1 -1.81 -16.81 -14.64
C MET A 1 -0.78 -17.20 -13.59
N SER A 2 0.22 -18.02 -13.93
CA SER A 2 1.18 -18.55 -12.94
C SER A 2 1.98 -17.40 -12.30
N GLY A 3 1.78 -17.17 -11.00
CA GLY A 3 2.62 -16.29 -10.21
C GLY A 3 4.09 -16.65 -10.43
N LYS A 4 4.94 -15.63 -10.57
CA LYS A 4 6.38 -15.84 -10.75
C LYS A 4 6.91 -16.68 -9.58
N ALA A 5 7.86 -17.56 -9.87
CA ALA A 5 8.47 -18.37 -8.82
C ALA A 5 9.29 -17.47 -7.88
N LYS A 6 8.99 -17.53 -6.59
CA LYS A 6 9.68 -16.75 -5.55
C LYS A 6 11.20 -17.01 -5.60
N PRO A 7 12.06 -15.98 -5.73
CA PRO A 7 13.50 -16.15 -5.74
C PRO A 7 14.02 -16.84 -4.46
N ALA A 8 14.94 -17.80 -4.62
CA ALA A 8 15.54 -18.53 -3.50
C ALA A 8 16.48 -17.67 -2.62
N VAL A 9 16.96 -16.55 -3.16
CA VAL A 9 17.86 -15.60 -2.47
C VAL A 9 17.22 -14.22 -2.57
N ARG A 10 16.92 -13.60 -1.41
CA ARG A 10 16.59 -12.17 -1.34
C ARG A 10 17.87 -11.39 -1.64
N SER A 11 17.80 -10.33 -2.45
CA SER A 11 18.95 -9.53 -2.89
C SER A 11 19.91 -9.18 -1.74
N ASP A 12 21.21 -9.07 -2.01
CA ASP A 12 22.18 -8.58 -1.01
C ASP A 12 21.97 -7.08 -0.70
N GLU A 13 21.45 -6.33 -1.68
CA GLU A 13 21.07 -4.92 -1.54
C GLU A 13 19.57 -4.83 -1.21
N ARG A 14 19.25 -4.80 0.09
CA ARG A 14 17.87 -4.81 0.65
C ARG A 14 17.40 -3.47 1.18
N LEU A 15 18.31 -2.49 1.34
CA LEU A 15 17.98 -1.19 1.92
C LEU A 15 17.98 -0.12 0.82
N PRO A 16 16.82 0.50 0.49
CA PRO A 16 16.78 1.51 -0.55
C PRO A 16 17.62 2.74 -0.26
N PRO A 17 18.11 3.44 -1.31
CA PRO A 17 18.76 4.72 -1.13
C PRO A 17 17.90 5.65 -0.27
N GLY A 18 18.55 6.36 0.66
CA GLY A 18 17.87 7.29 1.55
C GLY A 18 16.93 6.63 2.59
N GLN A 19 17.09 5.32 2.86
CA GLN A 19 16.38 4.60 3.92
C GLN A 19 17.30 4.24 5.08
N HIS A 20 16.74 4.17 6.30
CA HIS A 20 17.38 3.57 7.45
C HIS A 20 16.57 2.39 7.98
N LEU A 21 17.24 1.36 8.51
CA LEU A 21 16.57 0.21 9.11
C LEU A 21 15.95 0.60 10.46
N THR A 22 14.71 0.20 10.70
CA THR A 22 14.05 0.36 12.01
C THR A 22 13.80 -1.00 12.67
N PRO A 23 14.05 -1.14 14.00
CA PRO A 23 13.70 -2.37 14.72
C PRO A 23 12.18 -2.48 14.96
N GLY A 24 11.48 -1.34 15.06
CA GLY A 24 10.04 -1.28 15.33
C GLY A 24 9.18 -1.50 14.09
N PHE A 25 7.88 -1.32 14.23
CA PHE A 25 6.97 -1.14 13.09
C PHE A 25 6.18 0.16 13.29
N PRO A 26 6.70 1.31 12.83
CA PRO A 26 6.04 2.60 13.03
C PRO A 26 4.64 2.63 12.42
N VAL A 27 3.72 3.29 13.13
CA VAL A 27 2.33 3.47 12.67
C VAL A 27 2.19 4.83 12.00
N LEU A 28 1.90 4.81 10.70
CA LEU A 28 1.52 5.98 9.91
C LEU A 28 0.12 5.72 9.33
N ASP A 29 -0.80 6.63 9.57
CA ASP A 29 -2.19 6.58 9.09
C ASP A 29 -2.75 8.00 8.92
N LEU A 30 -3.99 8.12 8.42
CA LEU A 30 -4.66 9.40 8.23
C LEU A 30 -5.20 10.02 9.54
N GLY A 31 -4.96 9.39 10.70
CA GLY A 31 -5.56 9.73 11.99
C GLY A 31 -6.92 9.08 12.24
N ILE A 32 -7.51 8.43 11.23
CA ILE A 32 -8.79 7.71 11.35
C ILE A 32 -8.49 6.21 11.38
N ARG A 33 -9.02 5.52 12.41
CA ARG A 33 -8.86 4.07 12.59
C ARG A 33 -10.25 3.48 12.87
N PRO A 34 -11.01 3.12 11.82
CA PRO A 34 -12.38 2.67 11.97
C PRO A 34 -12.45 1.41 12.82
N GLU A 35 -13.50 1.28 13.61
CA GLU A 35 -13.88 0.02 14.23
C GLU A 35 -14.70 -0.77 13.21
N ILE A 36 -14.17 -1.92 12.78
CA ILE A 36 -14.80 -2.74 11.74
C ILE A 36 -15.18 -4.08 12.36
N ILE A 37 -16.49 -4.29 12.50
CA ILE A 37 -17.06 -5.54 12.97
C ILE A 37 -16.94 -6.58 11.85
N LEU A 38 -16.36 -7.75 12.14
CA LEU A 38 -16.09 -8.78 11.12
C LEU A 38 -17.35 -9.27 10.39
N ALA A 39 -18.50 -9.28 11.08
CA ALA A 39 -19.79 -9.64 10.48
C ALA A 39 -20.25 -8.65 9.38
N ASP A 40 -19.86 -7.38 9.50
CA ASP A 40 -20.19 -6.31 8.57
C ASP A 40 -19.07 -6.05 7.55
N TRP A 41 -17.89 -6.64 7.77
CA TRP A 41 -16.76 -6.49 6.88
C TRP A 41 -17.09 -7.06 5.49
N ARG A 42 -16.77 -6.28 4.45
CA ARG A 42 -16.93 -6.63 3.05
C ARG A 42 -15.69 -6.19 2.28
N LEU A 43 -15.24 -7.03 1.36
CA LEU A 43 -14.31 -6.65 0.29
C LEU A 43 -15.02 -6.77 -1.05
N GLU A 44 -15.31 -5.63 -1.66
CA GLU A 44 -15.96 -5.53 -2.96
C GLU A 44 -14.90 -5.52 -4.08
N VAL A 45 -14.95 -6.50 -4.97
CA VAL A 45 -14.03 -6.61 -6.11
C VAL A 45 -14.83 -6.47 -7.41
N GLY A 46 -14.52 -5.45 -8.19
CA GLY A 46 -15.33 -5.07 -9.36
C GLY A 46 -14.58 -4.25 -10.40
N GLY A 47 -15.32 -3.51 -11.21
CA GLY A 47 -14.79 -2.77 -12.36
C GLY A 47 -14.62 -3.66 -13.60
N TRP A 48 -13.46 -3.60 -14.24
CA TRP A 48 -13.10 -4.34 -15.45
C TRP A 48 -12.78 -5.81 -15.18
N VAL A 49 -13.74 -6.54 -14.65
CA VAL A 49 -13.67 -7.99 -14.35
C VAL A 49 -14.85 -8.74 -14.98
N GLU A 50 -14.71 -10.04 -15.21
CA GLU A 50 -15.81 -10.88 -15.70
C GLU A 50 -16.75 -11.30 -14.58
N THR A 51 -16.23 -11.54 -13.37
CA THR A 51 -16.98 -12.06 -12.22
C THR A 51 -16.84 -11.13 -11.00
N PRO A 52 -17.55 -9.98 -10.97
CA PRO A 52 -17.57 -9.12 -9.79
C PRO A 52 -18.01 -9.90 -8.55
N THR A 53 -17.29 -9.75 -7.45
CA THR A 53 -17.47 -10.56 -6.25
C THR A 53 -17.36 -9.71 -5.00
N THR A 54 -18.26 -9.92 -4.04
CA THR A 54 -18.13 -9.38 -2.69
C THR A 54 -17.78 -10.50 -1.71
N PHE A 55 -16.63 -10.39 -1.06
CA PHE A 55 -16.19 -11.31 -0.02
C PHE A 55 -16.72 -10.83 1.34
N THR A 56 -17.31 -11.74 2.10
CA THR A 56 -17.47 -11.59 3.55
C THR A 56 -16.18 -12.04 4.24
N TRP A 57 -16.04 -11.76 5.54
CA TRP A 57 -14.86 -12.17 6.30
C TRP A 57 -14.62 -13.68 6.22
N ASP A 58 -15.67 -14.48 6.41
CA ASP A 58 -15.58 -15.95 6.34
C ASP A 58 -15.22 -16.44 4.94
N LYS A 59 -15.78 -15.82 3.90
CA LYS A 59 -15.47 -16.18 2.50
C LYS A 59 -14.02 -15.88 2.14
N LEU A 60 -13.48 -14.74 2.59
CA LEU A 60 -12.06 -14.42 2.37
C LEU A 60 -11.16 -15.44 3.07
N ASN A 61 -11.45 -15.78 4.33
CA ASN A 61 -10.64 -16.73 5.11
C ASN A 61 -10.80 -18.19 4.67
N ALA A 62 -11.82 -18.51 3.87
CA ALA A 62 -11.98 -19.82 3.24
C ALA A 62 -11.09 -20.01 1.99
N LEU A 63 -10.49 -18.94 1.46
CA LEU A 63 -9.57 -19.02 0.33
C LEU A 63 -8.21 -19.61 0.73
N PRO A 64 -7.40 -20.10 -0.22
CA PRO A 64 -6.06 -20.59 0.06
C PRO A 64 -5.22 -19.57 0.82
N ARG A 65 -4.71 -19.97 1.99
CA ARG A 65 -3.83 -19.14 2.82
C ARG A 65 -2.50 -18.94 2.11
N PHE A 66 -2.08 -17.68 2.02
CA PHE A 66 -0.80 -17.28 1.46
C PHE A 66 0.05 -16.65 2.55
N GLU A 67 1.31 -17.08 2.64
CA GLU A 67 2.30 -16.55 3.56
C GLU A 67 3.44 -15.95 2.76
N ASP A 68 3.79 -14.72 3.10
CA ASP A 68 4.93 -14.05 2.53
C ASP A 68 5.81 -13.44 3.62
N VAL A 69 7.10 -13.35 3.34
CA VAL A 69 8.02 -12.62 4.18
C VAL A 69 8.72 -11.65 3.26
N SER A 70 8.59 -10.36 3.53
CA SER A 70 9.11 -9.30 2.66
C SER A 70 9.68 -8.15 3.48
N ASP A 71 10.39 -7.27 2.80
CA ASP A 71 10.78 -6.00 3.36
C ASP A 71 9.63 -4.99 3.18
N PHE A 72 9.62 -3.97 4.03
CA PHE A 72 8.60 -2.94 4.06
C PHE A 72 9.27 -1.57 4.06
N HIS A 73 9.06 -0.80 2.99
CA HIS A 73 9.75 0.47 2.78
C HIS A 73 8.78 1.65 2.93
N CYS A 74 9.04 2.53 3.87
CA CYS A 74 8.23 3.72 4.09
C CYS A 74 8.85 4.93 3.39
N VAL A 75 7.99 5.76 2.80
CA VAL A 75 8.40 7.03 2.17
C VAL A 75 9.06 8.00 3.14
N THR A 76 8.74 7.89 4.44
CA THR A 76 9.35 8.69 5.51
C THR A 76 10.69 8.11 5.97
N THR A 77 11.50 7.61 5.01
CA THR A 77 12.91 7.22 5.16
C THR A 77 13.23 6.03 6.06
N TRP A 78 12.26 5.23 6.50
CA TRP A 78 12.54 4.00 7.25
C TRP A 78 12.11 2.72 6.50
N SER A 79 12.87 1.64 6.70
CA SER A 79 12.56 0.31 6.20
C SER A 79 12.56 -0.71 7.33
N LYS A 80 11.70 -1.74 7.23
CA LYS A 80 11.68 -2.88 8.14
C LYS A 80 11.90 -4.16 7.34
N PHE A 81 12.81 -4.99 7.80
CA PHE A 81 13.11 -6.26 7.14
C PHE A 81 12.32 -7.44 7.67
N ASP A 82 12.18 -8.45 6.82
CA ASP A 82 11.67 -9.77 7.16
C ASP A 82 10.28 -9.75 7.83
N VAL A 83 9.43 -8.85 7.35
CA VAL A 83 8.06 -8.73 7.81
C VAL A 83 7.24 -9.92 7.35
N ARG A 84 6.66 -10.67 8.28
CA ARG A 84 5.88 -11.87 7.98
C ARG A 84 4.42 -11.52 7.83
N TRP A 85 3.91 -11.66 6.62
CA TRP A 85 2.51 -11.46 6.28
C TRP A 85 1.80 -12.79 6.09
N THR A 86 0.52 -12.79 6.42
CA THR A 86 -0.39 -13.88 6.04
C THR A 86 -1.70 -13.28 5.59
N GLY A 87 -2.27 -13.85 4.54
CA GLY A 87 -3.63 -13.55 4.12
C GLY A 87 -4.00 -14.31 2.86
N VAL A 88 -4.58 -13.61 1.89
CA VAL A 88 -4.93 -14.17 0.57
C VAL A 88 -4.11 -13.46 -0.49
N ALA A 89 -3.41 -14.22 -1.34
CA ALA A 89 -2.66 -13.67 -2.45
C ALA A 89 -3.56 -12.89 -3.41
N PHE A 90 -3.06 -11.79 -3.95
CA PHE A 90 -3.84 -10.97 -4.90
C PHE A 90 -4.11 -11.73 -6.19
N PHE A 91 -3.15 -12.53 -6.69
CA PHE A 91 -3.37 -13.38 -7.87
C PHE A 91 -4.49 -14.41 -7.67
N THR A 92 -4.72 -14.89 -6.43
CA THR A 92 -5.86 -15.78 -6.12
C THR A 92 -7.18 -15.05 -6.31
N LEU A 93 -7.27 -13.79 -5.88
CA LEU A 93 -8.45 -12.96 -6.10
C LEU A 93 -8.64 -12.65 -7.59
N ALA A 94 -7.56 -12.33 -8.30
CA ALA A 94 -7.58 -12.08 -9.74
C ALA A 94 -8.05 -13.31 -10.53
N ASP A 95 -7.58 -14.51 -10.20
CA ASP A 95 -8.01 -15.74 -10.88
C ASP A 95 -9.52 -16.02 -10.66
N LEU A 96 -10.08 -15.62 -9.51
CA LEU A 96 -11.53 -15.75 -9.22
C LEU A 96 -12.38 -14.75 -10.00
N VAL A 97 -11.98 -13.48 -10.04
CA VAL A 97 -12.79 -12.41 -10.67
C VAL A 97 -12.55 -12.28 -12.17
N LYS A 98 -11.43 -12.81 -12.66
CA LYS A 98 -10.99 -12.78 -14.06
C LYS A 98 -10.99 -11.34 -14.64
N PRO A 99 -9.96 -10.54 -14.34
CA PRO A 99 -9.80 -9.22 -14.95
C PRO A 99 -9.79 -9.31 -16.46
N ARG A 100 -10.45 -8.35 -17.11
CA ARG A 100 -10.43 -8.23 -18.57
C ARG A 100 -9.05 -7.78 -19.05
N ALA A 101 -8.71 -8.09 -20.29
CA ALA A 101 -7.40 -7.77 -20.86
C ALA A 101 -7.09 -6.25 -20.88
N GLU A 102 -8.14 -5.44 -20.93
CA GLU A 102 -8.10 -3.98 -20.90
C GLU A 102 -7.80 -3.43 -19.50
N ALA A 103 -8.02 -4.19 -18.42
CA ALA A 103 -7.70 -3.71 -17.07
C ALA A 103 -6.18 -3.52 -16.92
N LYS A 104 -5.75 -2.26 -16.73
CA LYS A 104 -4.34 -1.87 -16.56
C LYS A 104 -4.02 -1.36 -15.17
N TYR A 105 -5.04 -1.05 -14.36
CA TYR A 105 -4.89 -0.47 -13.04
C TYR A 105 -5.87 -1.09 -12.04
N VAL A 106 -5.52 -0.98 -10.77
CA VAL A 106 -6.36 -1.36 -9.64
C VAL A 106 -6.39 -0.22 -8.64
N LEU A 107 -7.59 0.30 -8.40
CA LEU A 107 -7.85 1.29 -7.36
C LEU A 107 -8.32 0.56 -6.09
N PHE A 108 -7.55 0.72 -5.02
CA PHE A 108 -7.94 0.28 -3.69
C PHE A 108 -8.66 1.42 -2.96
N ALA A 109 -9.76 1.10 -2.27
CA ALA A 109 -10.40 2.02 -1.34
C ALA A 109 -10.59 1.38 0.04
N SER A 110 -10.52 2.23 1.06
CA SER A 110 -10.49 1.83 2.46
C SER A 110 -11.70 2.33 3.23
N TYR A 111 -11.98 1.69 4.38
CA TYR A 111 -13.06 2.09 5.29
C TYR A 111 -12.85 3.49 5.91
N ASP A 112 -11.62 4.00 5.95
CA ASP A 112 -11.29 5.35 6.43
C ASP A 112 -11.34 6.42 5.31
N GLY A 113 -11.74 6.03 4.10
CA GLY A 113 -11.78 6.91 2.92
C GLY A 113 -10.44 7.04 2.20
N TYR A 114 -9.39 6.34 2.62
CA TYR A 114 -8.13 6.28 1.88
C TYR A 114 -8.31 5.60 0.52
N THR A 115 -7.61 6.10 -0.50
CA THR A 115 -7.54 5.46 -1.82
C THR A 115 -6.11 5.46 -2.33
N THR A 116 -5.76 4.47 -3.12
CA THR A 116 -4.47 4.41 -3.84
C THR A 116 -4.62 3.56 -5.09
N ASN A 117 -3.96 3.97 -6.17
CA ASN A 117 -4.01 3.29 -7.45
C ASN A 117 -2.68 2.63 -7.77
N VAL A 118 -2.73 1.45 -8.37
CA VAL A 118 -1.54 0.66 -8.65
C VAL A 118 -1.67 0.04 -10.04
N ARG A 119 -0.55 -0.11 -10.76
CA ARG A 119 -0.53 -0.77 -12.07
C ARG A 119 -0.82 -2.26 -11.91
N MET A 120 -1.46 -2.84 -12.92
CA MET A 120 -1.78 -4.27 -12.93
C MET A 120 -0.52 -5.14 -12.75
N ASP A 121 0.58 -4.78 -13.42
CA ASP A 121 1.83 -5.54 -13.36
C ASP A 121 2.43 -5.59 -11.94
N ASP A 122 2.25 -4.53 -11.15
CA ASP A 122 2.76 -4.45 -9.78
C ASP A 122 1.87 -5.23 -8.80
N VAL A 123 0.54 -5.23 -8.99
CA VAL A 123 -0.37 -5.96 -8.09
C VAL A 123 -0.45 -7.46 -8.39
N LEU A 124 -0.14 -7.88 -9.61
CA LEU A 124 -0.08 -9.29 -10.00
C LEU A 124 1.28 -9.94 -9.70
N ASP A 125 2.15 -9.25 -8.97
CA ASP A 125 3.43 -9.81 -8.58
C ASP A 125 3.28 -10.96 -7.55
N ASP A 126 4.35 -11.71 -7.37
CA ASP A 126 4.37 -12.98 -6.64
C ASP A 126 4.28 -12.86 -5.11
N ASP A 127 4.39 -11.65 -4.57
CA ASP A 127 4.40 -11.35 -3.14
C ASP A 127 3.28 -10.39 -2.68
N VAL A 128 2.32 -10.09 -3.57
CA VAL A 128 1.20 -9.19 -3.26
C VAL A 128 0.03 -9.93 -2.64
N LEU A 129 -0.51 -9.38 -1.56
CA LEU A 129 -1.60 -10.01 -0.81
C LEU A 129 -2.54 -9.03 -0.10
N ILE A 130 -3.74 -9.51 0.18
CA ILE A 130 -4.63 -8.96 1.21
C ILE A 130 -4.26 -9.63 2.53
N ALA A 131 -3.41 -8.96 3.32
CA ALA A 131 -2.93 -9.45 4.59
C ALA A 131 -4.02 -9.31 5.67
N THR A 132 -4.17 -10.35 6.48
CA THR A 132 -5.03 -10.40 7.67
C THR A 132 -4.22 -10.59 8.95
N HIS A 133 -2.97 -11.07 8.85
CA HIS A 133 -2.06 -11.25 9.98
C HIS A 133 -0.67 -10.64 9.70
N TYR A 134 -0.02 -10.27 10.79
CA TYR A 134 1.36 -9.77 10.88
C TYR A 134 2.08 -10.54 11.99
N ASP A 135 3.23 -11.13 11.68
CA ASP A 135 4.04 -11.94 12.62
C ASP A 135 3.23 -13.02 13.36
N GLY A 136 2.38 -13.73 12.60
CA GLY A 136 1.56 -14.84 13.12
C GLY A 136 0.35 -14.41 13.97
N LYS A 137 0.12 -13.11 14.15
CA LYS A 137 -1.02 -12.57 14.92
C LYS A 137 -1.97 -11.78 14.02
N PRO A 138 -3.28 -11.76 14.30
CA PRO A 138 -4.21 -10.90 13.58
C PRO A 138 -3.73 -9.45 13.55
N LEU A 139 -3.94 -8.76 12.43
CA LEU A 139 -3.58 -7.35 12.31
C LEU A 139 -4.27 -6.53 13.40
N THR A 140 -3.48 -5.74 14.12
CA THR A 140 -4.03 -4.73 15.02
C THR A 140 -4.74 -3.65 14.21
N ARG A 141 -5.68 -2.94 14.86
CA ARG A 141 -6.35 -1.78 14.25
C ARG A 141 -5.34 -0.74 13.75
N GLU A 142 -4.26 -0.51 14.50
CA GLU A 142 -3.22 0.46 14.14
C GLU A 142 -2.47 0.11 12.85
N HIS A 143 -2.28 -1.19 12.62
CA HIS A 143 -1.63 -1.71 11.42
C HIS A 143 -2.59 -1.95 10.25
N GLY A 144 -3.86 -1.56 10.37
CA GLY A 144 -4.84 -1.63 9.29
C GLY A 144 -5.77 -2.84 9.35
N GLY A 145 -5.88 -3.51 10.50
CA GLY A 145 -6.79 -4.64 10.69
C GLY A 145 -8.26 -4.24 10.51
N PRO A 146 -9.13 -5.16 10.03
CA PRO A 146 -8.89 -6.60 9.95
C PRO A 146 -8.16 -7.06 8.68
N ALA A 147 -8.10 -6.22 7.64
CA ALA A 147 -7.42 -6.54 6.38
C ALA A 147 -6.74 -5.32 5.76
N ARG A 148 -5.54 -5.51 5.20
CA ARG A 148 -4.81 -4.48 4.45
C ARG A 148 -4.19 -5.05 3.18
N VAL A 149 -3.91 -4.17 2.23
CA VAL A 149 -3.10 -4.49 1.05
C VAL A 149 -1.62 -4.38 1.41
N ILE A 150 -0.82 -5.35 0.94
CA ILE A 150 0.63 -5.36 1.02
C ILE A 150 1.19 -5.53 -0.40
N ILE A 151 2.05 -4.60 -0.82
CA ILE A 151 2.74 -4.59 -2.11
C ILE A 151 4.22 -4.32 -1.80
N PRO A 152 5.03 -5.36 -1.54
CA PRO A 152 6.34 -5.18 -0.93
C PRO A 152 7.32 -4.34 -1.74
N LYS A 153 7.23 -4.43 -3.07
CA LYS A 153 8.17 -3.78 -4.01
C LYS A 153 7.87 -2.29 -4.22
N LEU A 154 6.80 -1.75 -3.64
CA LEU A 154 6.44 -0.34 -3.69
C LEU A 154 6.54 0.31 -2.32
N TYR A 155 6.63 1.64 -2.29
CA TYR A 155 6.50 2.37 -1.04
C TYR A 155 5.15 2.12 -0.36
N ALA A 156 5.21 2.04 0.98
CA ALA A 156 4.14 1.63 1.87
C ALA A 156 2.81 2.38 1.73
N TRP A 157 2.77 3.58 1.13
CA TRP A 157 1.50 4.28 0.93
C TRP A 157 0.61 3.55 -0.09
N LYS A 158 1.18 2.78 -1.03
CA LYS A 158 0.41 1.94 -1.95
C LYS A 158 -0.28 0.75 -1.26
N GLY A 159 0.13 0.39 -0.04
CA GLY A 159 -0.48 -0.65 0.77
C GLY A 159 -1.64 -0.14 1.63
N ALA A 160 -2.83 -0.03 1.05
CA ALA A 160 -4.05 0.47 1.70
C ALA A 160 -4.42 -0.32 2.97
N LYS A 161 -4.54 0.39 4.10
CA LYS A 161 -5.07 -0.16 5.37
C LYS A 161 -6.60 -0.25 5.30
N PHE A 162 -7.21 -1.14 6.10
CA PHE A 162 -8.68 -1.23 6.19
C PHE A 162 -9.35 -1.39 4.82
N VAL A 163 -8.81 -2.27 3.97
CA VAL A 163 -9.26 -2.37 2.58
C VAL A 163 -10.74 -2.79 2.53
N ARG A 164 -11.50 -2.09 1.69
CA ARG A 164 -12.94 -2.26 1.49
C ARG A 164 -13.29 -2.60 0.05
N SER A 165 -12.58 -2.05 -0.93
CA SER A 165 -12.83 -2.37 -2.32
C SER A 165 -11.57 -2.39 -3.19
N ILE A 166 -11.69 -3.12 -4.29
CA ILE A 166 -10.69 -3.32 -5.34
C ILE A 166 -11.43 -3.09 -6.67
N GLU A 167 -11.14 -1.98 -7.33
CA GLU A 167 -11.75 -1.62 -8.61
C GLU A 167 -10.72 -1.75 -9.73
N PHE A 168 -10.93 -2.71 -10.62
CA PHE A 168 -10.12 -2.88 -11.82
C PHE A 168 -10.51 -1.83 -12.86
N SER A 169 -9.53 -1.15 -13.46
CA SER A 169 -9.74 -0.05 -14.40
C SER A 169 -8.81 -0.15 -15.61
N GLU A 170 -9.30 0.27 -16.78
CA GLU A 170 -8.47 0.50 -17.97
C GLU A 170 -7.61 1.78 -17.82
N SER A 171 -8.14 2.80 -17.15
CA SER A 171 -7.49 4.10 -17.01
C SER A 171 -6.91 4.33 -15.61
N ASP A 172 -5.80 5.08 -15.59
CA ASP A 172 -5.15 5.52 -14.35
C ASP A 172 -6.00 6.57 -13.64
N LYS A 173 -6.22 6.39 -12.34
CA LYS A 173 -6.94 7.34 -11.48
C LYS A 173 -6.14 7.56 -10.20
N LEU A 174 -5.67 8.78 -9.98
CA LEU A 174 -4.86 9.09 -8.80
C LEU A 174 -5.64 8.89 -7.49
N GLY A 175 -4.95 8.30 -6.51
CA GLY A 175 -5.44 8.12 -5.15
C GLY A 175 -5.13 9.30 -4.23
N PHE A 176 -5.23 9.07 -2.92
CA PHE A 176 -5.15 10.10 -1.90
C PHE A 176 -3.80 10.83 -1.86
N TRP A 177 -2.68 10.13 -1.84
CA TRP A 177 -1.37 10.77 -1.77
C TRP A 177 -0.89 11.24 -3.14
N GLU A 178 -1.31 10.54 -4.19
CA GLU A 178 -0.94 10.83 -5.57
C GLU A 178 -1.51 12.17 -6.04
N VAL A 179 -2.77 12.49 -5.69
CA VAL A 179 -3.32 13.84 -5.93
C VAL A 179 -2.66 14.93 -5.07
N ARG A 180 -1.88 14.55 -4.05
CA ARG A 180 -1.15 15.44 -3.13
C ARG A 180 0.33 15.53 -3.45
N GLY A 181 0.74 15.10 -4.65
CA GLY A 181 2.11 15.26 -5.16
C GLY A 181 3.06 14.11 -4.82
N TYR A 182 2.56 12.99 -4.29
CA TYR A 182 3.36 11.77 -4.23
C TYR A 182 3.39 11.08 -5.59
N SER A 183 4.45 10.33 -5.87
CA SER A 183 4.56 9.61 -7.13
C SER A 183 3.47 8.55 -7.27
N ASN A 184 3.05 8.29 -8.51
CA ASN A 184 2.14 7.19 -8.78
C ASN A 184 2.87 5.83 -8.89
N THR A 185 4.13 5.81 -9.31
CA THR A 185 4.92 4.57 -9.46
C THR A 185 5.53 4.11 -8.14
N ALA A 186 5.87 5.02 -7.23
CA ALA A 186 6.19 4.70 -5.84
C ALA A 186 7.36 3.73 -5.65
N ASP A 187 8.35 3.76 -6.55
CA ASP A 187 9.48 2.84 -6.54
C ASP A 187 10.52 3.27 -5.47
N PRO A 188 10.83 2.40 -4.48
CA PRO A 188 11.81 2.70 -3.45
C PRO A 188 13.25 2.78 -3.95
N TRP A 189 13.63 2.02 -4.98
CA TRP A 189 15.02 1.96 -5.45
C TRP A 189 15.42 3.18 -6.27
N THR A 190 14.49 3.75 -7.01
CA THR A 190 14.69 5.00 -7.77
C THR A 190 14.39 6.25 -6.97
N GLU A 191 14.10 6.10 -5.66
CA GLU A 191 13.65 7.19 -4.77
C GLU A 191 12.46 7.98 -5.33
N ASP A 192 11.55 7.30 -6.01
CA ASP A 192 10.43 7.91 -6.70
C ASP A 192 9.29 8.26 -5.71
N ARG A 193 9.57 9.26 -4.88
CA ARG A 193 8.70 9.68 -3.76
C ARG A 193 7.64 10.68 -4.18
N PHE A 194 7.98 11.58 -5.10
CA PHE A 194 7.15 12.74 -5.46
C PHE A 194 6.88 12.78 -6.95
N ALA A 195 5.67 13.21 -7.31
CA ALA A 195 5.30 13.44 -8.69
C ALA A 195 6.26 14.47 -9.32
N GLN A 196 6.76 14.16 -10.52
CA GLN A 196 7.54 15.13 -11.28
C GLN A 196 6.65 16.34 -11.60
N PRO A 197 7.19 17.57 -11.57
CA PRO A 197 6.46 18.73 -12.03
C PRO A 197 5.95 18.49 -13.45
N ALA A 198 4.69 18.82 -13.72
CA ALA A 198 4.19 18.80 -15.10
C ALA A 198 5.14 19.62 -15.99
N PRO A 199 5.48 19.15 -17.20
CA PRO A 199 6.35 19.90 -18.09
C PRO A 199 5.73 21.29 -18.30
N ARG A 200 6.51 22.34 -18.05
CA ARG A 200 6.07 23.71 -18.30
C ARG A 200 5.71 23.81 -19.78
N SER A 201 4.42 23.91 -20.09
CA SER A 201 3.98 24.39 -21.39
C SER A 201 4.65 25.74 -21.61
N HIS A 202 5.50 25.84 -22.63
CA HIS A 202 6.07 27.11 -23.05
C HIS A 202 4.95 27.96 -23.69
N ALA A 203 4.05 28.50 -22.85
CA ALA A 203 3.25 29.65 -23.20
C ALA A 203 4.16 30.87 -23.00
N GLY A 204 4.37 31.61 -24.10
CA GLY A 204 5.35 32.68 -24.19
C GLY A 204 5.19 33.79 -23.14
N ALA A 205 6.36 34.25 -22.69
CA ALA A 205 6.75 35.61 -22.32
C ALA A 205 5.81 36.52 -21.48
N CYS A 206 6.46 37.07 -20.44
CA CYS A 206 6.12 38.23 -19.59
C CYS A 206 5.02 37.92 -18.54
N LEU A 207 5.27 38.04 -17.24
CA LEU A 207 5.53 39.29 -16.52
C LEU A 207 6.42 39.11 -15.27
N ASN A 208 7.02 40.22 -14.86
CA ASN A 208 7.92 40.42 -13.73
C ASN A 208 7.38 39.98 -12.36
N GLY A 209 8.30 39.49 -11.52
CA GLY A 209 8.33 39.80 -10.08
C GLY A 209 7.72 38.78 -9.14
N GLY A 210 8.59 38.12 -8.35
CA GLY A 210 8.28 37.78 -6.96
C GLY A 210 7.84 36.35 -6.67
N GLN A 211 8.71 35.66 -5.90
CA GLN A 211 8.42 34.53 -5.01
C GLN A 211 8.02 33.19 -5.64
N THR A 212 9.00 32.28 -5.70
CA THR A 212 8.79 30.83 -5.78
C THR A 212 8.03 30.33 -4.54
N PRO A 213 6.90 29.62 -4.66
CA PRO A 213 6.32 28.93 -3.52
C PRO A 213 7.15 27.69 -3.21
N ARG A 214 7.70 27.60 -1.99
CA ARG A 214 8.17 26.33 -1.43
C ARG A 214 6.94 25.44 -1.23
N LEU A 215 6.94 24.25 -1.83
CA LEU A 215 5.97 23.20 -1.52
C LEU A 215 6.19 22.80 -0.05
N VAL A 216 5.28 23.21 0.84
CA VAL A 216 5.27 22.74 2.22
C VAL A 216 4.53 21.42 2.24
N VAL A 217 5.27 20.32 2.22
CA VAL A 217 4.72 19.00 2.55
C VAL A 217 4.45 18.99 4.06
N PRO A 218 3.22 18.73 4.54
CA PRO A 218 2.95 18.69 5.97
C PRO A 218 3.73 17.52 6.58
N ALA A 219 4.55 17.81 7.58
CA ALA A 219 5.23 16.82 8.38
C ALA A 219 4.19 15.96 9.11
N ILE A 220 4.21 14.65 8.89
CA ILE A 220 3.42 13.70 9.67
C ILE A 220 4.10 13.60 11.03
N SER A 221 3.41 14.05 12.08
CA SER A 221 3.92 14.01 13.47
C SER A 221 4.10 12.56 13.92
N CYS A 222 5.35 12.16 14.14
CA CYS A 222 5.70 10.89 14.76
C CYS A 222 5.62 11.06 16.28
N SER A 223 4.56 10.57 16.91
CA SER A 223 4.44 10.58 18.38
C SER A 223 5.38 9.51 18.97
N SER A 224 6.54 9.94 19.46
CA SER A 224 7.45 9.12 20.26
C SER A 224 6.95 9.07 21.70
N GLN A 225 6.24 8.02 22.09
CA GLN A 225 6.03 7.72 23.51
C GLN A 225 7.32 7.16 24.10
N GLN A 226 7.95 7.94 24.99
CA GLN A 226 9.04 7.50 25.84
C GLN A 226 8.51 6.50 26.87
N LEU A 227 9.04 5.28 26.86
CA LEU A 227 8.90 4.34 27.99
C LEU A 227 9.79 4.81 29.14
N THR A 228 9.18 5.26 30.24
CA THR A 228 9.86 5.43 31.53
C THR A 228 10.04 4.05 32.17
N ILE A 229 11.30 3.64 32.34
CA ILE A 229 11.67 2.47 33.13
C ILE A 229 11.60 2.89 34.61
N GLY A 230 10.65 2.34 35.35
CA GLY A 230 10.59 2.45 36.81
C GLY A 230 11.61 1.52 37.45
N ALA A 231 12.61 2.09 38.12
CA ALA A 231 13.47 1.38 39.05
C ALA A 231 12.73 1.24 40.39
N GLY A 232 12.44 0.00 40.79
CA GLY A 232 11.92 -0.33 42.11
C GLY A 232 13.05 -0.63 43.09
N MET A 233 12.96 -0.03 44.27
CA MET A 233 13.34 -0.61 45.56
C MET A 233 12.13 -0.49 46.47
#